data_AF-A0A2G5GQV9-F1
#
_entry.id   AF-A0A2G5GQV9-F1
#
_cell.length_a   1.000
_cell.length_b   1.000
_cell.length_c   1.000
_cell.angle_alpha   90.00
_cell.angle_beta   90.00
_cell.angle_gamma   90.00
#
_symmetry.space_group_name_H-M   'P 1'
#
loop_
_entity.id
_entity.type
_entity.pdbx_description
1 polymer ?
#
loop_
_entity_poly.entity_id
_entity_poly.type
_entity_poly.pdbx_seq_one_letter_code
_entity_poly.pdbx_strand_id
1 'polypeptide(L)'
;MKLDAHVDMIEFKEYAKINLEETPVVALSCGHFFTTETLDGLIGLNNVYEIGPNGNVIGLGDTSSKLSPAIPKCPHCQRPIQQYTTHRYNRLINRAVVDEMSKRFIVTGQTAVQEIERRLIEIETILQASRQDVFRENLGPTLVGIRQRGIGEVAQKLVTRYTPALKLRSDIGKLQMRTAKHHQPAHKLHDATIHAIGRSSGLESAFGGLRLEHIPVVSERDDRIALRLNMMRVRTDGVILEDKLRIVPVVRAEYGDSASSLALFERSLAQAFFQSCGKLIAECKDKALKRIAMELSLLYAQLICAVDTAGLREPEDGEMASRERDNARNLLEEATILCEHGFHDAETLLEAVNQSLKLLRKEWYAKVTDQELEAIK
;
A
#
# COMPACT_ATOMS: atom_id res chain seq x y z
N MET A 1 -44.99 26.62 0.59
CA MET A 1 -44.25 26.93 -0.65
C MET A 1 -44.79 28.24 -1.20
N LYS A 2 -43.94 29.11 -1.75
CA LYS A 2 -44.35 30.39 -2.32
C LYS A 2 -44.87 30.21 -3.75
N LEU A 3 -46.00 30.81 -4.10
CA LEU A 3 -46.67 30.62 -5.41
C LEU A 3 -45.94 31.30 -6.58
N ASP A 4 -45.24 32.40 -6.28
CA ASP A 4 -44.41 33.22 -7.18
C ASP A 4 -42.96 32.70 -7.31
N ALA A 5 -42.62 31.59 -6.65
CA ALA A 5 -41.30 31.00 -6.75
C ALA A 5 -41.08 30.44 -8.17
N HIS A 6 -39.97 30.82 -8.80
CA HIS A 6 -39.52 30.22 -10.06
C HIS A 6 -38.89 28.87 -9.74
N VAL A 7 -39.61 27.80 -10.07
CA VAL A 7 -39.23 26.42 -9.69
C VAL A 7 -38.79 25.58 -10.88
N ASP A 8 -39.21 25.96 -12.09
CA ASP A 8 -38.73 25.40 -13.34
C ASP A 8 -37.72 26.37 -13.96
N MET A 9 -36.47 25.94 -14.05
CA MET A 9 -35.39 26.74 -14.62
C MET A 9 -35.11 26.39 -16.09
N ILE A 10 -35.80 25.38 -16.64
CA ILE A 10 -35.71 25.01 -18.05
C ILE A 10 -36.69 25.86 -18.85
N GLU A 11 -37.95 25.91 -18.41
CA GLU A 11 -39.02 26.67 -19.08
C GLU A 11 -39.34 28.01 -18.38
N PHE A 12 -38.62 28.34 -17.30
CA PHE A 12 -38.80 29.57 -16.51
C PHE A 12 -40.24 29.75 -15.98
N LYS A 13 -40.86 28.66 -15.51
CA LYS A 13 -42.23 28.67 -14.94
C LYS A 13 -42.23 28.88 -13.42
N GLU A 14 -43.19 29.67 -12.98
CA GLU A 14 -43.52 29.87 -11.57
C GLU A 14 -44.32 28.67 -11.03
N TYR A 15 -44.20 28.40 -9.73
CA TYR A 15 -44.89 27.29 -9.06
C TYR A 15 -46.41 27.29 -9.29
N ALA A 16 -47.04 28.47 -9.32
CA ALA A 16 -48.47 28.60 -9.59
C ALA A 16 -48.92 28.08 -10.98
N LYS A 17 -47.99 27.96 -11.93
CA LYS A 17 -48.26 27.54 -13.31
C LYS A 17 -47.87 26.07 -13.57
N ILE A 18 -47.48 25.34 -12.52
CA ILE A 18 -47.03 23.94 -12.64
C ILE A 18 -48.15 22.99 -12.26
N ASN A 19 -48.44 22.06 -13.17
CA ASN A 19 -49.25 20.90 -12.84
C ASN A 19 -48.39 19.87 -12.11
N LEU A 20 -48.66 19.64 -10.82
CA LEU A 20 -47.89 18.71 -9.98
C LEU A 20 -48.04 17.24 -10.40
N GLU A 21 -49.11 16.89 -11.12
CA GLU A 21 -49.32 15.53 -11.65
C GLU A 21 -48.43 15.24 -12.85
N GLU A 22 -48.13 16.26 -13.66
CA GLU A 22 -47.26 16.17 -14.83
C GLU A 22 -45.79 16.41 -14.47
N THR A 23 -45.52 17.46 -13.68
CA THR A 23 -44.17 17.90 -13.34
C THR A 23 -44.01 17.99 -11.82
N PRO A 24 -43.67 16.88 -11.15
CA PRO A 24 -43.51 16.88 -9.70
C PRO A 24 -42.35 17.76 -9.25
N VAL A 25 -42.39 18.18 -7.98
CA VAL A 25 -41.49 19.19 -7.43
C VAL A 25 -40.76 18.61 -6.22
N VAL A 26 -39.46 18.86 -6.15
CA VAL A 26 -38.59 18.38 -5.07
C VAL A 26 -38.26 19.52 -4.14
N ALA A 27 -38.58 19.37 -2.85
CA ALA A 27 -38.18 20.29 -1.80
C ALA A 27 -36.83 19.90 -1.20
N LEU A 28 -35.92 20.86 -1.09
CA LEU A 28 -34.61 20.71 -0.46
C LEU A 28 -34.65 21.17 1.00
N SER A 29 -33.71 20.66 1.81
CA SER A 29 -33.55 21.05 3.22
C SER A 29 -33.24 22.53 3.44
N CYS A 30 -32.72 23.21 2.42
CA CYS A 30 -32.45 24.65 2.45
C CYS A 30 -33.71 25.51 2.26
N GLY A 31 -34.87 24.91 2.03
CA GLY A 31 -36.16 25.59 1.82
C GLY A 31 -36.46 25.93 0.36
N HIS A 32 -35.51 25.75 -0.57
CA HIS A 32 -35.75 25.88 -2.01
C HIS A 32 -36.39 24.61 -2.58
N PHE A 33 -37.18 24.77 -3.63
CA PHE A 33 -37.87 23.68 -4.29
C PHE A 33 -37.85 23.90 -5.80
N PHE A 34 -37.75 22.81 -6.56
CA PHE A 34 -37.53 22.84 -8.01
C PHE A 34 -38.30 21.71 -8.67
N THR A 35 -38.64 21.84 -9.96
CA THR A 35 -39.17 20.69 -10.72
C THR A 35 -38.15 19.56 -10.75
N THR A 36 -38.63 18.32 -10.78
CA THR A 36 -37.77 17.13 -10.87
C THR A 36 -36.85 17.21 -12.08
N GLU A 37 -37.38 17.65 -13.23
CA GLU A 37 -36.62 17.77 -14.48
C GLU A 37 -35.46 18.76 -14.36
N THR A 38 -35.75 19.96 -13.82
CA THR A 38 -34.73 20.98 -13.56
C THR A 38 -33.64 20.43 -12.66
N LEU A 39 -34.04 19.86 -11.52
CA LEU A 39 -33.09 19.47 -10.49
C LEU A 39 -32.28 18.23 -10.88
N ASP A 40 -32.92 17.24 -11.49
CA ASP A 40 -32.28 16.02 -11.98
C ASP A 40 -31.28 16.32 -13.10
N GLY A 41 -31.63 17.24 -14.01
CA GLY A 41 -30.75 17.68 -15.09
C GLY A 41 -29.53 18.45 -14.57
N LEU A 42 -29.73 19.43 -13.69
CA LEU A 42 -28.64 20.26 -13.14
C LEU A 42 -27.66 19.45 -12.28
N ILE A 43 -28.17 18.46 -11.55
CA ILE A 43 -27.36 17.63 -10.65
C ILE A 43 -26.75 16.44 -11.40
N GLY A 44 -27.28 16.08 -12.58
CA GLY A 44 -26.79 14.98 -13.40
C GLY A 44 -27.17 13.62 -12.84
N LEU A 45 -28.47 13.41 -12.55
CA LEU A 45 -28.99 12.14 -12.04
C LEU A 45 -28.73 10.96 -12.99
N ASN A 46 -28.67 11.25 -14.30
CA ASN A 46 -28.32 10.31 -15.37
C ASN A 46 -26.89 9.72 -15.24
N ASN A 47 -26.01 10.32 -14.43
CA ASN A 47 -24.66 9.79 -14.19
C ASN A 47 -24.65 8.56 -13.26
N VAL A 48 -25.76 8.31 -12.55
CA VAL A 48 -25.89 7.21 -11.59
C VAL A 48 -27.13 6.37 -11.83
N TYR A 49 -28.10 6.83 -12.62
CA TYR A 49 -29.31 6.09 -12.94
C TYR A 49 -29.55 6.09 -14.43
N GLU A 50 -30.15 5.02 -14.92
CA GLU A 50 -30.75 5.01 -16.25
C GLU A 50 -32.13 5.63 -16.12
N ILE A 51 -32.40 6.66 -16.93
CA ILE A 51 -33.64 7.41 -16.92
C ILE A 51 -34.42 7.03 -18.18
N GLY A 52 -35.65 6.55 -17.99
CA GLY A 52 -36.55 6.23 -19.08
C GLY A 52 -37.14 7.47 -19.76
N PRO A 53 -37.84 7.30 -20.89
CA PRO A 53 -38.40 8.41 -21.68
C PRO A 53 -39.41 9.28 -20.89
N ASN A 54 -39.98 8.75 -19.80
CA ASN A 54 -40.96 9.45 -18.96
C ASN A 54 -40.30 10.14 -17.73
N GLY A 55 -38.97 10.27 -17.68
CA GLY A 55 -38.26 10.87 -16.54
C GLY A 55 -38.12 9.96 -15.30
N ASN A 56 -38.63 8.74 -15.38
CA ASN A 56 -38.55 7.75 -14.30
C ASN A 56 -37.22 6.97 -14.33
N VAL A 57 -36.73 6.62 -13.15
CA VAL A 57 -35.54 5.77 -13.00
C VAL A 57 -35.91 4.33 -13.38
N ILE A 58 -35.31 3.82 -14.46
CA ILE A 58 -35.56 2.48 -14.99
C ILE A 58 -34.47 1.47 -14.60
N GLY A 59 -33.30 1.95 -14.18
CA GLY A 59 -32.15 1.10 -13.91
C GLY A 59 -31.01 1.81 -13.20
N LEU A 60 -30.02 1.03 -12.80
CA LEU A 60 -28.79 1.51 -12.20
C LEU A 60 -27.76 1.77 -13.31
N GLY A 61 -27.27 2.99 -13.44
CA GLY A 61 -26.20 3.29 -14.41
C GLY A 61 -24.86 2.67 -14.01
N ASP A 62 -24.00 2.41 -14.99
CA ASP A 62 -22.61 2.02 -14.75
C ASP A 62 -21.81 3.23 -14.19
N THR A 63 -21.17 2.99 -13.06
CA THR A 63 -20.43 4.01 -12.30
C THR A 63 -18.96 3.68 -12.13
N SER A 64 -18.50 2.56 -12.68
CA SER A 64 -17.17 1.97 -12.43
C SER A 64 -16.01 2.83 -12.96
N SER A 65 -16.20 3.50 -14.11
CA SER A 65 -15.11 4.12 -14.88
C SER A 65 -14.93 5.63 -14.69
N LYS A 66 -15.90 6.32 -14.05
CA LYS A 66 -15.90 7.79 -13.93
C LYS A 66 -15.84 8.22 -12.46
N LEU A 67 -15.02 9.23 -12.15
CA LEU A 67 -15.13 9.91 -10.86
C LEU A 67 -16.49 10.60 -10.78
N SER A 68 -17.09 10.57 -9.59
CA SER A 68 -18.31 11.32 -9.32
C SER A 68 -18.08 12.82 -9.52
N PRO A 69 -19.09 13.53 -10.06
CA PRO A 69 -19.13 14.97 -9.92
C PRO A 69 -19.13 15.38 -8.43
N ALA A 70 -18.80 16.64 -8.17
CA ALA A 70 -18.81 17.22 -6.83
C ALA A 70 -20.15 17.01 -6.12
N ILE A 71 -20.13 17.04 -4.77
CA ILE A 71 -21.34 16.88 -3.94
C ILE A 71 -22.45 17.81 -4.46
N PRO A 72 -23.64 17.29 -4.77
CA PRO A 72 -24.76 18.09 -5.28
C PRO A 72 -25.10 19.26 -4.39
N LYS A 73 -25.30 20.44 -4.98
CA LYS A 73 -25.62 21.69 -4.29
C LYS A 73 -26.93 22.25 -4.80
N CYS A 74 -27.63 22.97 -3.93
CA CYS A 74 -28.80 23.75 -4.32
C CYS A 74 -28.40 24.80 -5.39
N PRO A 75 -29.11 24.88 -6.53
CA PRO A 75 -28.82 25.87 -7.57
C PRO A 75 -28.87 27.33 -7.06
N HIS A 76 -29.83 27.64 -6.19
CA HIS A 76 -30.03 29.00 -5.66
C HIS A 76 -29.00 29.40 -4.59
N CYS A 77 -28.81 28.58 -3.57
CA CYS A 77 -28.03 28.97 -2.38
C CYS A 77 -26.70 28.23 -2.22
N GLN A 78 -26.38 27.29 -3.12
CA GLN A 78 -25.15 26.50 -3.13
C GLN A 78 -24.93 25.63 -1.87
N ARG A 79 -25.93 25.52 -0.99
CA ARG A 79 -25.89 24.59 0.16
C ARG A 79 -25.92 23.14 -0.34
N PRO A 80 -25.09 22.24 0.21
CA PRO A 80 -25.12 20.82 -0.13
C PRO A 80 -26.50 20.21 0.11
N ILE A 81 -26.96 19.41 -0.85
CA ILE A 81 -28.22 18.68 -0.72
C ILE A 81 -28.03 17.58 0.32
N GLN A 82 -28.95 17.52 1.28
CA GLN A 82 -28.87 16.61 2.39
C GLN A 82 -29.56 15.28 2.07
N GLN A 83 -28.82 14.19 2.28
CA GLN A 83 -29.29 12.83 2.01
C GLN A 83 -30.59 12.47 2.75
N TYR A 84 -30.75 12.92 4.00
CA TYR A 84 -31.91 12.59 4.83
C TYR A 84 -33.19 13.32 4.41
N THR A 85 -33.09 14.41 3.64
CA THR A 85 -34.26 15.18 3.20
C THR A 85 -34.75 14.74 1.83
N THR A 86 -33.85 14.30 0.96
CA THR A 86 -34.17 14.00 -0.44
C THR A 86 -33.53 12.69 -0.88
N HIS A 87 -34.21 11.58 -0.58
CA HIS A 87 -33.70 10.22 -0.86
C HIS A 87 -33.42 9.95 -2.34
N ARG A 88 -34.08 10.66 -3.27
CA ARG A 88 -33.86 10.55 -4.73
C ARG A 88 -32.38 10.72 -5.13
N TYR A 89 -31.66 11.63 -4.46
CA TYR A 89 -30.26 11.96 -4.78
C TYR A 89 -29.24 11.17 -3.94
N ASN A 90 -29.70 10.26 -3.09
CA ASN A 90 -28.88 9.56 -2.12
C ASN A 90 -27.69 8.83 -2.79
N ARG A 91 -27.91 8.11 -3.90
CA ARG A 91 -26.85 7.40 -4.61
C ARG A 91 -25.76 8.34 -5.14
N LEU A 92 -26.15 9.49 -5.67
CA LEU A 92 -25.19 10.47 -6.18
C LEU A 92 -24.40 11.14 -5.06
N ILE A 93 -25.09 11.51 -3.97
CA ILE A 93 -24.45 12.08 -2.78
C ILE A 93 -23.46 11.07 -2.19
N ASN A 94 -23.88 9.83 -1.99
CA ASN A 94 -23.02 8.76 -1.47
C ASN A 94 -21.80 8.53 -2.36
N ARG A 95 -21.98 8.47 -3.68
CA ARG A 95 -20.87 8.34 -4.62
C ARG A 95 -19.88 9.50 -4.51
N ALA A 96 -20.37 10.74 -4.48
CA ALA A 96 -19.52 11.93 -4.34
C ALA A 96 -18.78 11.95 -2.99
N VAL A 97 -19.44 11.53 -1.91
CA VAL A 97 -18.84 11.41 -0.57
C VAL A 97 -17.77 10.33 -0.54
N VAL A 98 -18.03 9.12 -1.09
CA VAL A 98 -17.01 8.06 -1.19
C VAL A 98 -15.82 8.53 -1.99
N ASP A 99 -16.03 9.11 -3.17
CA ASP A 99 -14.92 9.56 -4.03
C ASP A 99 -14.09 10.65 -3.35
N GLU A 100 -14.72 11.61 -2.67
CA GLU A 100 -14.01 12.66 -1.92
C GLU A 100 -13.23 12.09 -0.73
N MET A 101 -13.83 11.15 0.00
CA MET A 101 -13.15 10.46 1.10
C MET A 101 -11.99 9.60 0.58
N SER A 102 -12.15 8.90 -0.54
CA SER A 102 -11.09 8.12 -1.21
C SER A 102 -9.96 9.00 -1.70
N LYS A 103 -10.24 10.18 -2.29
CA LYS A 103 -9.18 11.15 -2.63
C LYS A 103 -8.37 11.54 -1.41
N ARG A 104 -9.04 11.93 -0.32
CA ARG A 104 -8.36 12.32 0.94
C ARG A 104 -7.56 11.17 1.52
N PHE A 105 -8.12 9.96 1.49
CA PHE A 105 -7.45 8.75 1.95
C PHE A 105 -6.17 8.47 1.14
N ILE A 106 -6.25 8.53 -0.19
CA ILE A 106 -5.10 8.33 -1.08
C ILE A 106 -4.04 9.40 -0.83
N VAL A 107 -4.40 10.69 -0.80
CA VAL A 107 -3.44 11.78 -0.58
C VAL A 107 -2.76 11.68 0.77
N THR A 108 -3.52 11.44 1.84
CA THR A 108 -2.98 11.29 3.20
C THR A 108 -2.10 10.05 3.29
N GLY A 109 -2.55 8.93 2.71
CA GLY A 109 -1.81 7.67 2.67
C GLY A 109 -0.50 7.79 1.88
N GLN A 110 -0.51 8.46 0.73
CA GLN A 110 0.69 8.73 -0.07
C GLN A 110 1.69 9.60 0.69
N THR A 111 1.21 10.67 1.32
CA THR A 111 2.05 11.56 2.14
C THR A 111 2.71 10.79 3.29
N ALA A 112 1.94 9.93 3.97
CA ALA A 112 2.47 9.09 5.05
C ALA A 112 3.51 8.08 4.55
N VAL A 113 3.29 7.46 3.39
CA VAL A 113 4.27 6.54 2.78
C VAL A 113 5.55 7.27 2.37
N GLN A 114 5.44 8.48 1.80
CA GLN A 114 6.60 9.30 1.43
C GLN A 114 7.46 9.67 2.64
N GLU A 115 6.83 10.00 3.77
CA GLU A 115 7.57 10.30 5.01
C GLU A 115 8.28 9.04 5.57
N ILE A 116 7.66 7.87 5.46
CA ILE A 116 8.29 6.59 5.84
C ILE A 116 9.50 6.32 4.95
N GLU A 117 9.36 6.51 3.64
CA GLU A 117 10.43 6.33 2.65
C GLU A 117 11.60 7.27 2.92
N ARG A 118 11.33 8.55 3.18
CA ARG A 118 12.35 9.53 3.58
C ARG A 118 13.11 9.10 4.84
N ARG A 119 12.38 8.69 5.88
CA ARG A 119 12.97 8.20 7.14
C ARG A 119 13.79 6.93 6.93
N LEU A 120 13.37 6.04 6.02
CA LEU A 120 14.11 4.82 5.73
C LEU A 120 15.45 5.13 5.04
N ILE A 121 15.47 6.02 4.05
CA ILE A 121 16.69 6.47 3.38
C ILE A 121 17.67 7.12 4.38
N GLU A 122 17.15 7.92 5.30
CA GLU A 122 17.95 8.53 6.38
C GLU A 122 18.59 7.44 7.27
N ILE A 123 17.81 6.42 7.66
CA ILE A 123 18.30 5.28 8.43
C ILE A 123 19.36 4.50 7.65
N GLU A 124 19.13 4.16 6.38
CA GLU A 124 20.09 3.47 5.52
C GLU A 124 21.42 4.22 5.44
N THR A 125 21.36 5.55 5.26
CA THR A 125 22.53 6.42 5.19
C THR A 125 23.31 6.42 6.51
N ILE A 126 22.60 6.56 7.64
CA ILE A 126 23.20 6.52 8.98
C ILE A 126 23.87 5.16 9.23
N LEU A 127 23.20 4.06 8.87
CA LEU A 127 23.77 2.72 8.99
C LEU A 127 25.05 2.63 8.16
N GLN A 128 25.01 3.00 6.88
CA GLN A 128 26.19 2.94 6.03
C GLN A 128 27.37 3.76 6.61
N ALA A 129 27.12 4.99 7.06
CA ALA A 129 28.16 5.89 7.58
C ALA A 129 28.77 5.39 8.90
N SER A 130 27.94 4.89 9.83
CA SER A 130 28.39 4.45 11.15
C SER A 130 28.88 3.00 11.19
N ARG A 131 28.98 2.32 10.03
CA ARG A 131 29.38 0.90 9.97
C ARG A 131 30.78 0.67 10.54
N GLN A 132 31.72 1.57 10.27
CA GLN A 132 33.10 1.46 10.78
C GLN A 132 33.18 1.68 12.29
N ASP A 133 32.22 2.41 12.88
CA ASP A 133 32.21 2.73 14.32
C ASP A 133 31.81 1.54 15.19
N VAL A 134 31.20 0.51 14.58
CA VAL A 134 30.97 -0.79 15.21
C VAL A 134 32.29 -1.46 15.60
N PHE A 135 33.36 -1.21 14.84
CA PHE A 135 34.65 -1.92 14.95
C PHE A 135 35.79 -1.06 15.54
N ARG A 136 35.67 0.27 15.53
CA ARG A 136 36.80 1.21 15.74
C ARG A 136 37.40 1.33 17.15
N GLU A 137 36.90 0.65 18.18
CA GLU A 137 37.37 0.85 19.56
C GLU A 137 38.31 -0.23 20.14
N ASN A 138 38.66 -1.29 19.40
CA ASN A 138 39.53 -2.35 19.91
C ASN A 138 40.96 -2.30 19.34
N LEU A 139 41.71 -1.26 19.67
CA LEU A 139 43.17 -1.25 19.55
C LEU A 139 43.80 -2.01 20.73
N GLY A 140 44.04 -3.31 20.54
CA GLY A 140 44.89 -4.09 21.44
C GLY A 140 44.79 -5.61 21.22
N PRO A 141 45.81 -6.27 20.65
CA PRO A 141 45.86 -7.73 20.67
C PRO A 141 46.21 -8.18 22.09
N THR A 142 45.63 -9.31 22.51
CA THR A 142 46.00 -10.19 23.64
C THR A 142 45.00 -10.20 24.81
N LEU A 143 44.51 -11.41 25.12
CA LEU A 143 43.63 -11.85 26.22
C LEU A 143 42.15 -12.09 25.87
N VAL A 144 41.75 -13.37 25.99
CA VAL A 144 40.39 -13.89 25.76
C VAL A 144 39.30 -13.11 26.53
N GLY A 145 39.63 -12.59 27.73
CA GLY A 145 38.71 -11.76 28.52
C GLY A 145 38.42 -10.37 27.93
N ILE A 146 39.29 -9.82 27.08
CA ILE A 146 39.05 -8.54 26.38
C ILE A 146 38.12 -8.78 25.18
N ARG A 147 38.26 -9.91 24.47
CA ARG A 147 37.36 -10.28 23.36
C ARG A 147 35.91 -10.43 23.82
N GLN A 148 35.69 -11.04 24.98
CA GLN A 148 34.35 -11.24 25.55
C GLN A 148 33.72 -9.96 26.12
N ARG A 149 34.53 -8.95 26.47
CA ARG A 149 34.04 -7.61 26.84
C ARG A 149 33.72 -6.79 25.58
N GLY A 150 34.62 -6.79 24.60
CA GLY A 150 34.42 -6.11 23.32
C GLY A 150 33.21 -6.62 22.55
N ILE A 151 32.91 -7.92 22.65
CA ILE A 151 31.72 -8.47 21.99
C ILE A 151 30.41 -7.97 22.62
N GLY A 152 30.36 -7.78 23.94
CA GLY A 152 29.21 -7.18 24.62
C GLY A 152 28.98 -5.72 24.21
N GLU A 153 30.06 -4.96 24.01
CA GLU A 153 29.99 -3.59 23.51
C GLU A 153 29.50 -3.53 22.06
N VAL A 154 29.96 -4.45 21.21
CA VAL A 154 29.45 -4.62 19.84
C VAL A 154 27.96 -4.96 19.87
N ALA A 155 27.51 -5.87 20.75
CA ALA A 155 26.10 -6.21 20.92
C ALA A 155 25.26 -4.95 21.23
N GLN A 156 25.72 -4.16 22.20
CA GLN A 156 25.03 -2.94 22.64
C GLN A 156 24.98 -1.90 21.51
N LYS A 157 26.09 -1.69 20.79
CA LYS A 157 26.15 -0.80 19.62
C LYS A 157 25.18 -1.24 18.52
N LEU A 158 25.02 -2.53 18.28
CA LEU A 158 24.08 -3.05 17.28
C LEU A 158 22.62 -2.83 17.71
N VAL A 159 22.30 -3.02 18.98
CA VAL A 159 20.93 -2.75 19.51
C VAL A 159 20.59 -1.27 19.34
N THR A 160 21.47 -0.35 19.75
CA THR A 160 21.22 1.10 19.62
C THR A 160 21.12 1.52 18.16
N ARG A 161 21.99 0.97 17.31
CA ARG A 161 22.02 1.19 15.86
C ARG A 161 20.72 0.82 15.15
N TYR A 162 20.09 -0.30 15.49
CA TYR A 162 18.85 -0.73 14.84
C TYR A 162 17.57 -0.15 15.48
N THR A 163 17.68 0.54 16.62
CA THR A 163 16.53 1.14 17.32
C THR A 163 15.68 2.07 16.42
N PRO A 164 16.27 2.97 15.59
CA PRO A 164 15.49 3.81 14.68
C PRO A 164 14.67 3.01 13.66
N ALA A 165 15.24 1.94 13.09
CA ALA A 165 14.57 1.07 12.13
C ALA A 165 13.42 0.29 12.78
N LEU A 166 13.63 -0.24 13.99
CA LEU A 166 12.58 -0.92 14.75
C LEU A 166 11.44 0.04 15.15
N LYS A 167 11.77 1.29 15.49
CA LYS A 167 10.77 2.34 15.74
C LYS A 167 9.97 2.65 14.48
N LEU A 168 10.64 2.80 13.33
CA LEU A 168 9.97 3.00 12.04
C LEU A 168 9.04 1.83 11.70
N ARG A 169 9.49 0.59 11.91
CA ARG A 169 8.65 -0.61 11.75
C ARG A 169 7.39 -0.58 12.63
N SER A 170 7.53 -0.16 13.90
CA SER A 170 6.38 0.01 14.80
C SER A 170 5.41 1.10 14.30
N ASP A 171 5.93 2.23 13.83
CA ASP A 171 5.13 3.32 13.28
C ASP A 171 4.37 2.88 12.01
N ILE A 172 5.01 2.11 11.13
CA ILE A 172 4.37 1.49 9.96
C ILE A 172 3.23 0.58 10.41
N GLY A 173 3.44 -0.26 11.42
CA GLY A 173 2.39 -1.14 11.96
C GLY A 173 1.17 -0.37 12.48
N LYS A 174 1.38 0.75 13.19
CA LYS A 174 0.29 1.63 13.65
C LYS A 174 -0.48 2.23 12.47
N LEU A 175 0.22 2.64 11.41
CA LEU A 175 -0.42 3.17 10.19
C LEU A 175 -1.19 2.09 9.44
N GLN A 176 -0.66 0.87 9.35
CA GLN A 176 -1.38 -0.27 8.77
C GLN A 176 -2.71 -0.51 9.48
N MET A 177 -2.72 -0.50 10.82
CA MET A 177 -3.96 -0.66 11.59
C MET A 177 -4.99 0.45 11.31
N ARG A 178 -4.54 1.70 11.16
CA ARG A 178 -5.39 2.85 10.79
C ARG A 178 -5.87 2.83 9.35
N THR A 179 -5.22 2.06 8.48
CA THR A 179 -5.49 1.97 7.04
C THR A 179 -6.26 0.69 6.68
N ALA A 180 -6.34 -0.25 7.62
CA ALA A 180 -7.08 -1.50 7.46
C ALA A 180 -8.54 -1.25 7.05
N LYS A 181 -9.16 -2.26 6.43
CA LYS A 181 -10.49 -2.22 5.79
C LYS A 181 -11.57 -1.44 6.53
N HIS A 182 -11.60 -1.48 7.87
CA HIS A 182 -12.54 -0.69 8.70
C HIS A 182 -12.43 0.84 8.53
N HIS A 183 -11.27 1.34 8.12
CA HIS A 183 -11.02 2.77 7.95
C HIS A 183 -11.15 3.23 6.49
N GLN A 184 -11.49 2.33 5.56
CA GLN A 184 -11.71 2.66 4.17
C GLN A 184 -12.94 3.57 3.99
N PRO A 185 -12.91 4.50 3.03
CA PRO A 185 -14.01 5.41 2.69
C PRO A 185 -15.38 4.73 2.58
N ALA A 186 -15.46 3.61 1.85
CA ALA A 186 -16.69 2.87 1.65
C ALA A 186 -17.24 2.28 2.96
N HIS A 187 -16.36 1.77 3.82
CA HIS A 187 -16.74 1.23 5.13
C HIS A 187 -17.25 2.33 6.07
N LYS A 188 -16.57 3.49 6.11
CA LYS A 188 -17.01 4.63 6.92
C LYS A 188 -18.38 5.16 6.49
N LEU A 189 -18.64 5.23 5.18
CA LEU A 189 -19.95 5.63 4.69
C LEU A 189 -21.02 4.58 5.05
N HIS A 190 -20.69 3.29 4.96
CA HIS A 190 -21.57 2.22 5.40
C HIS A 190 -21.92 2.37 6.88
N ASP A 191 -20.93 2.53 7.77
CA ASP A 191 -21.14 2.71 9.20
C ASP A 191 -22.01 3.94 9.51
N ALA A 192 -21.74 5.07 8.84
CA ALA A 192 -22.53 6.29 8.97
C ALA A 192 -23.97 6.10 8.50
N THR A 193 -24.19 5.34 7.43
CA THR A 193 -25.52 5.02 6.89
C THR A 193 -26.29 4.13 7.85
N ILE A 194 -25.68 3.07 8.37
CA ILE A 194 -26.29 2.17 9.37
C ILE A 194 -26.67 2.97 10.63
N HIS A 195 -25.76 3.79 11.13
CA HIS A 195 -26.01 4.62 12.32
C HIS A 195 -27.12 5.66 12.09
N ALA A 196 -27.24 6.24 10.89
CA ALA A 196 -28.32 7.15 10.56
C ALA A 196 -29.67 6.44 10.48
N ILE A 197 -29.70 5.23 9.89
CA ILE A 197 -30.91 4.39 9.78
C ILE A 197 -31.38 3.93 11.18
N GLY A 198 -30.46 3.55 12.07
CA GLY A 198 -30.79 3.12 13.43
C GLY A 198 -31.41 4.21 14.33
N ARG A 199 -31.25 5.50 13.99
CA ARG A 199 -31.93 6.61 14.68
C ARG A 199 -33.38 6.83 14.21
N SER A 200 -33.74 6.29 13.06
CA SER A 200 -35.12 6.27 12.54
C SER A 200 -35.79 4.96 12.96
N SER A 201 -36.26 4.92 14.21
CA SER A 201 -36.71 3.75 14.99
C SER A 201 -37.98 3.03 14.48
N GLY A 202 -38.05 2.65 13.21
CA GLY A 202 -39.20 1.90 12.66
C GLY A 202 -38.92 0.96 11.49
N LEU A 203 -37.70 0.97 10.93
CA LEU A 203 -37.39 0.27 9.67
C LEU A 203 -36.34 -0.85 9.80
N GLU A 204 -35.84 -1.08 11.01
CA GLU A 204 -34.75 -2.02 11.27
C GLU A 204 -35.15 -3.49 11.01
N SER A 205 -36.39 -3.86 11.36
CA SER A 205 -36.92 -5.21 11.14
C SER A 205 -37.21 -5.53 9.67
N ALA A 206 -37.43 -4.53 8.81
CA ALA A 206 -37.73 -4.73 7.39
C ALA A 206 -36.46 -4.83 6.52
N PHE A 207 -35.36 -4.22 6.96
CA PHE A 207 -34.10 -4.20 6.21
C PHE A 207 -33.09 -5.27 6.64
N GLY A 208 -33.32 -5.98 7.75
CA GLY A 208 -32.51 -7.14 8.15
C GLY A 208 -32.42 -8.23 7.06
N GLY A 209 -33.41 -8.31 6.16
CA GLY A 209 -33.42 -9.20 4.99
C GLY A 209 -32.82 -8.62 3.69
N LEU A 210 -32.48 -7.33 3.66
CA LEU A 210 -31.94 -6.62 2.49
C LEU A 210 -30.47 -6.23 2.72
N ARG A 211 -29.64 -7.21 3.08
CA ARG A 211 -28.19 -7.04 2.97
C ARG A 211 -27.89 -6.71 1.50
N LEU A 212 -27.44 -5.48 1.24
CA LEU A 212 -26.82 -5.12 -0.02
C LEU A 212 -25.51 -5.92 -0.15
N GLU A 213 -25.61 -7.14 -0.67
CA GLU A 213 -24.48 -8.05 -0.90
C GLU A 213 -23.45 -7.48 -1.89
N HIS A 214 -23.80 -6.42 -2.61
CA HIS A 214 -22.90 -5.75 -3.55
C HIS A 214 -22.93 -4.23 -3.36
N ILE A 215 -22.06 -3.74 -2.46
CA ILE A 215 -21.47 -2.41 -2.68
C ILE A 215 -20.44 -2.63 -3.81
N PRO A 216 -20.58 -1.94 -4.97
CA PRO A 216 -19.61 -2.07 -6.04
C PRO A 216 -18.23 -1.74 -5.50
N VAL A 217 -17.33 -2.68 -5.71
CA VAL A 217 -15.97 -2.74 -5.18
C VAL A 217 -15.19 -1.50 -5.64
N VAL A 218 -15.10 -0.47 -4.77
CA VAL A 218 -14.09 0.61 -4.88
C VAL A 218 -12.71 0.12 -4.36
N SER A 219 -12.59 -1.19 -4.08
CA SER A 219 -11.45 -1.82 -3.38
C SER A 219 -10.11 -1.67 -4.11
N GLU A 220 -10.09 -1.55 -5.44
CA GLU A 220 -8.83 -1.47 -6.19
C GLU A 220 -8.01 -0.22 -5.85
N ARG A 221 -8.67 0.91 -5.54
CA ARG A 221 -7.97 2.18 -5.25
C ARG A 221 -7.39 2.19 -3.83
N ASP A 222 -8.08 1.53 -2.89
CA ASP A 222 -7.75 1.57 -1.47
C ASP A 222 -6.65 0.57 -1.09
N ASP A 223 -6.54 -0.55 -1.82
CA ASP A 223 -5.52 -1.57 -1.59
C ASP A 223 -4.09 -1.10 -1.87
N ARG A 224 -3.92 -0.11 -2.76
CA ARG A 224 -2.60 0.42 -3.14
C ARG A 224 -1.84 0.97 -1.93
N ILE A 225 -2.51 1.70 -1.03
CA ILE A 225 -1.85 2.27 0.15
C ILE A 225 -1.46 1.16 1.12
N ALA A 226 -2.35 0.20 1.37
CA ALA A 226 -2.08 -0.93 2.25
C ALA A 226 -0.88 -1.75 1.76
N LEU A 227 -0.81 -2.03 0.46
CA LEU A 227 0.29 -2.79 -0.14
C LEU A 227 1.60 -2.00 -0.14
N ARG A 228 1.57 -0.67 -0.36
CA ARG A 228 2.76 0.17 -0.19
C ARG A 228 3.27 0.17 1.25
N LEU A 229 2.38 0.21 2.25
CA LEU A 229 2.78 0.10 3.66
C LEU A 229 3.39 -1.27 3.97
N ASN A 230 2.83 -2.37 3.41
CA ASN A 230 3.42 -3.70 3.52
C ASN A 230 4.82 -3.75 2.89
N MET A 231 5.00 -3.16 1.70
CA MET A 231 6.30 -3.05 1.05
C MET A 231 7.29 -2.26 1.91
N MET A 232 6.89 -1.12 2.48
CA MET A 232 7.76 -0.33 3.37
C MET A 232 8.18 -1.11 4.62
N ARG A 233 7.29 -1.94 5.16
CA ARG A 233 7.63 -2.83 6.29
C ARG A 233 8.69 -3.84 5.89
N VAL A 234 8.50 -4.52 4.75
CA VAL A 234 9.47 -5.49 4.22
C VAL A 234 10.80 -4.81 3.90
N ARG A 235 10.80 -3.61 3.31
CA ARG A 235 12.03 -2.83 3.08
C ARG A 235 12.76 -2.50 4.37
N THR A 236 12.03 -2.05 5.40
CA THR A 236 12.63 -1.74 6.71
C THR A 236 13.32 -2.97 7.31
N ASP A 237 12.68 -4.13 7.24
CA ASP A 237 13.28 -5.40 7.68
C ASP A 237 14.48 -5.80 6.80
N GLY A 238 14.39 -5.55 5.49
CA GLY A 238 15.45 -5.80 4.53
C GLY A 238 16.72 -4.99 4.81
N VAL A 239 16.59 -3.71 5.15
CA VAL A 239 17.73 -2.83 5.50
C VAL A 239 18.49 -3.36 6.72
N ILE A 240 17.76 -3.80 7.75
CA ILE A 240 18.37 -4.39 8.95
C ILE A 240 19.09 -5.69 8.57
N LEU A 241 18.46 -6.54 7.76
CA LEU A 241 19.04 -7.80 7.32
C LEU A 241 20.30 -7.59 6.48
N GLU A 242 20.27 -6.66 5.53
CA GLU A 242 21.39 -6.33 4.66
C GLU A 242 22.59 -5.79 5.45
N ASP A 243 22.35 -4.90 6.42
CA ASP A 243 23.42 -4.38 7.28
C ASP A 243 24.02 -5.49 8.16
N LYS A 244 23.18 -6.36 8.73
CA LYS A 244 23.64 -7.55 9.46
C LYS A 244 24.51 -8.45 8.59
N LEU A 245 24.08 -8.75 7.36
CA LEU A 245 24.82 -9.58 6.41
C LEU A 245 26.21 -9.00 6.07
N ARG A 246 26.35 -7.67 6.07
CA ARG A 246 27.65 -7.01 5.88
C ARG A 246 28.54 -7.01 7.13
N ILE A 247 27.94 -6.97 8.32
CA ILE A 247 28.67 -6.93 9.61
C ILE A 247 29.15 -8.32 10.03
N VAL A 248 28.35 -9.36 9.78
CA VAL A 248 28.62 -10.73 10.23
C VAL A 248 30.00 -11.26 9.81
N PRO A 249 30.45 -11.14 8.54
CA PRO A 249 31.77 -11.64 8.14
C PRO A 249 32.91 -10.93 8.88
N VAL A 250 32.77 -9.62 9.10
CA VAL A 250 33.77 -8.80 9.80
C VAL A 250 33.87 -9.18 11.27
N VAL A 251 32.72 -9.31 11.96
CA VAL A 251 32.70 -9.74 13.37
C VAL A 251 33.25 -11.15 13.53
N ARG A 252 32.93 -12.08 12.62
CA ARG A 252 33.49 -13.43 12.65
C ARG A 252 35.01 -13.41 12.48
N ALA A 253 35.53 -12.57 11.59
CA ALA A 253 36.98 -12.42 11.38
C ALA A 253 37.70 -11.86 12.63
N GLU A 254 37.10 -10.89 13.33
CA GLU A 254 37.72 -10.26 14.51
C GLU A 254 37.60 -11.09 15.80
N TYR A 255 36.44 -11.72 16.04
CA TYR A 255 36.12 -12.34 17.34
C TYR A 255 36.04 -13.87 17.31
N GLY A 256 36.13 -14.51 16.13
CA GLY A 256 36.07 -15.97 15.98
C GLY A 256 34.81 -16.57 16.61
N ASP A 257 34.94 -17.67 17.35
CA ASP A 257 33.83 -18.40 17.97
C ASP A 257 32.99 -17.56 18.94
N SER A 258 33.55 -16.48 19.50
CA SER A 258 32.79 -15.57 20.35
C SER A 258 31.64 -14.92 19.59
N ALA A 259 31.79 -14.68 18.27
CA ALA A 259 30.78 -14.06 17.39
C ALA A 259 29.41 -14.77 17.42
N SER A 260 29.39 -16.07 17.69
CA SER A 260 28.17 -16.88 17.80
C SER A 260 27.22 -16.41 18.92
N SER A 261 27.75 -15.76 19.96
CA SER A 261 26.97 -15.21 21.08
C SER A 261 26.09 -14.01 20.70
N LEU A 262 26.36 -13.34 19.57
CA LEU A 262 25.69 -12.11 19.18
C LEU A 262 24.37 -12.33 18.41
N ALA A 263 24.03 -13.57 18.06
CA ALA A 263 22.83 -13.91 17.27
C ALA A 263 22.62 -12.97 16.05
N LEU A 264 23.72 -12.54 15.42
CA LEU A 264 23.70 -11.48 14.40
C LEU A 264 22.87 -11.84 13.19
N PHE A 265 22.89 -13.13 12.84
CA PHE A 265 22.15 -13.68 11.73
C PHE A 265 21.58 -15.03 12.14
N GLU A 266 20.27 -15.15 12.03
CA GLU A 266 19.56 -16.42 12.20
C GLU A 266 18.94 -16.79 10.85
N ARG A 267 19.29 -17.96 10.33
CA ARG A 267 18.83 -18.39 9.00
C ARG A 267 17.31 -18.55 8.95
N SER A 268 16.71 -19.04 10.03
CA SER A 268 15.25 -19.18 10.18
C SER A 268 14.54 -17.84 9.95
N LEU A 269 15.08 -16.73 10.50
CA LEU A 269 14.54 -15.38 10.34
C LEU A 269 14.70 -14.86 8.91
N ALA A 270 15.84 -15.12 8.27
CA ALA A 270 16.04 -14.79 6.86
C ALA A 270 15.09 -15.57 5.95
N GLN A 271 14.89 -16.86 6.20
CA GLN A 271 13.94 -17.70 5.46
C GLN A 271 12.50 -17.20 5.65
N ALA A 272 12.09 -16.86 6.87
CA ALA A 272 10.78 -16.28 7.16
C ALA A 272 10.58 -14.93 6.45
N PHE A 273 11.63 -14.12 6.35
CA PHE A 273 11.63 -12.88 5.56
C PHE A 273 11.38 -13.17 4.08
N PHE A 274 12.16 -14.07 3.46
CA PHE A 274 12.02 -14.40 2.04
C PHE A 274 10.64 -14.98 1.72
N GLN A 275 10.10 -15.86 2.57
CA GLN A 275 8.74 -16.37 2.42
C GLN A 275 7.70 -15.25 2.49
N SER A 276 7.84 -14.31 3.43
CA SER A 276 6.92 -13.18 3.58
C SER A 276 7.00 -12.22 2.40
N CYS A 277 8.21 -11.94 1.90
CA CYS A 277 8.44 -11.12 0.72
C CYS A 277 7.85 -11.77 -0.55
N GLY A 278 8.08 -13.07 -0.75
CA GLY A 278 7.53 -13.83 -1.88
C GLY A 278 5.99 -13.84 -1.90
N LYS A 279 5.35 -14.02 -0.75
CA LYS A 279 3.88 -13.92 -0.61
C LYS A 279 3.37 -12.54 -1.00
N LEU A 280 4.05 -11.47 -0.55
CA LEU A 280 3.66 -10.11 -0.89
C LEU A 280 3.84 -9.80 -2.38
N ILE A 281 4.90 -10.32 -3.02
CA ILE A 281 5.10 -10.21 -4.46
C ILE A 281 3.94 -10.86 -5.22
N ALA A 282 3.53 -12.06 -4.82
CA ALA A 282 2.39 -12.76 -5.43
C ALA A 282 1.09 -11.96 -5.28
N GLU A 283 0.82 -11.40 -4.09
CA GLU A 283 -0.35 -10.54 -3.86
C GLU A 283 -0.32 -9.27 -4.74
N CYS A 284 0.86 -8.66 -4.91
CA CYS A 284 1.01 -7.48 -5.77
C CYS A 284 0.79 -7.82 -7.25
N LYS A 285 1.16 -9.02 -7.70
CA LYS A 285 0.92 -9.51 -9.06
C LYS A 285 -0.56 -9.74 -9.32
N ASP A 286 -1.25 -10.41 -8.39
CA ASP A 286 -2.70 -10.67 -8.45
C ASP A 286 -3.50 -9.36 -8.57
N LYS A 287 -3.08 -8.33 -7.82
CA LYS A 287 -3.71 -6.99 -7.84
C LYS A 287 -3.18 -6.05 -8.93
N ALA A 288 -2.43 -6.57 -9.89
CA ALA A 288 -1.82 -5.82 -11.00
C ALA A 288 -0.97 -4.59 -10.60
N LEU A 289 -0.39 -4.57 -9.41
CA LEU A 289 0.49 -3.51 -8.92
C LEU A 289 1.95 -3.76 -9.31
N LYS A 290 2.22 -3.66 -10.62
CA LYS A 290 3.47 -4.04 -11.28
C LYS A 290 4.72 -3.41 -10.66
N ARG A 291 4.69 -2.10 -10.38
CA ARG A 291 5.84 -1.38 -9.78
C ARG A 291 6.25 -1.94 -8.41
N ILE A 292 5.27 -2.17 -7.53
CA ILE A 292 5.51 -2.68 -6.17
C ILE A 292 6.09 -4.10 -6.24
N ALA A 293 5.52 -4.94 -7.10
CA ALA A 293 6.00 -6.31 -7.30
C ALA A 293 7.47 -6.34 -7.75
N MET A 294 7.85 -5.48 -8.69
CA MET A 294 9.23 -5.40 -9.18
C MET A 294 10.21 -4.86 -8.14
N GLU A 295 9.85 -3.79 -7.44
CA GLU A 295 10.67 -3.24 -6.36
C GLU A 295 10.95 -4.27 -5.25
N LEU A 296 9.96 -5.12 -4.94
CA LEU A 296 10.12 -6.24 -4.02
C LEU A 296 10.97 -7.38 -4.60
N SER A 297 10.82 -7.73 -5.88
CA SER A 297 11.68 -8.71 -6.56
C SER A 297 13.15 -8.28 -6.55
N LEU A 298 13.43 -6.99 -6.75
CA LEU A 298 14.78 -6.43 -6.65
C LEU A 298 15.36 -6.57 -5.25
N LEU A 299 14.60 -6.16 -4.22
CA LEU A 299 15.02 -6.31 -2.82
C LEU A 299 15.30 -7.79 -2.48
N TYR A 300 14.43 -8.70 -2.92
CA TYR A 300 14.59 -10.13 -2.73
C TYR A 300 15.93 -10.61 -3.32
N ALA A 301 16.18 -10.28 -4.59
CA ALA A 301 17.40 -10.70 -5.28
C ALA A 301 18.67 -10.09 -4.66
N GLN A 302 18.65 -8.81 -4.30
CA GLN A 302 19.78 -8.13 -3.64
C GLN A 302 20.15 -8.81 -2.32
N LEU A 303 19.16 -9.18 -1.51
CA LEU A 303 19.39 -9.86 -0.24
C LEU A 303 19.90 -11.29 -0.43
N ILE A 304 19.44 -12.02 -1.45
CA ILE A 304 20.00 -13.34 -1.79
C ILE A 304 21.48 -13.22 -2.17
N CYS A 305 21.86 -12.23 -3.00
CA CYS A 305 23.26 -11.95 -3.31
C CYS A 305 24.07 -11.58 -2.06
N ALA A 306 23.48 -10.82 -1.14
CA ALA A 306 24.14 -10.45 0.13
C ALA A 306 24.38 -11.68 1.03
N VAL A 307 23.44 -12.62 1.07
CA VAL A 307 23.60 -13.90 1.81
C VAL A 307 24.74 -14.72 1.20
N ASP A 308 24.79 -14.80 -0.13
CA ASP A 308 25.84 -15.53 -0.86
C ASP A 308 27.23 -14.96 -0.60
N THR A 309 27.38 -13.63 -0.71
CA THR A 309 28.67 -12.94 -0.51
C THR A 309 29.14 -12.98 0.94
N ALA A 310 28.23 -13.06 1.90
CA ALA A 310 28.58 -13.19 3.32
C ALA A 310 29.12 -14.60 3.70
N GLY A 311 29.07 -15.58 2.80
CA GLY A 311 29.60 -16.93 3.04
C GLY A 311 28.84 -17.68 4.15
N LEU A 312 27.57 -17.37 4.35
CA LEU A 312 26.73 -17.93 5.43
C LEU A 312 26.00 -19.22 5.04
N ARG A 313 26.39 -19.85 3.93
CA ARG A 313 25.82 -21.09 3.40
C ARG A 313 26.73 -22.25 3.78
N GLU A 314 26.18 -23.28 4.41
CA GLU A 314 26.94 -24.49 4.73
C GLU A 314 26.90 -25.45 3.52
N PRO A 315 27.85 -26.39 3.40
CA PRO A 315 27.91 -27.32 2.26
C PRO A 315 26.66 -28.20 2.12
N GLU A 316 25.97 -28.49 3.22
CA GLU A 316 24.74 -29.29 3.27
C GLU A 316 23.51 -28.53 2.74
N ASP A 317 23.61 -27.20 2.56
CA ASP A 317 22.52 -26.35 2.09
C ASP A 317 22.45 -26.16 0.58
N GLY A 318 23.33 -26.83 -0.18
CA GLY A 318 23.51 -26.58 -1.61
C GLY A 318 22.21 -26.58 -2.42
N GLU A 319 21.29 -27.50 -2.12
CA GLU A 319 19.98 -27.57 -2.79
C GLU A 319 19.04 -26.42 -2.42
N MET A 320 18.92 -26.07 -1.14
CA MET A 320 18.04 -24.98 -0.69
C MET A 320 18.56 -23.63 -1.20
N ALA A 321 19.87 -23.45 -1.11
CA ALA A 321 20.61 -22.32 -1.63
C ALA A 321 20.41 -22.12 -3.14
N SER A 322 20.40 -23.22 -3.91
CA SER A 322 20.08 -23.20 -5.34
C SER A 322 18.62 -22.83 -5.58
N ARG A 323 17.67 -23.43 -4.85
CA ARG A 323 16.23 -23.15 -4.99
C ARG A 323 15.90 -21.67 -4.74
N GLU A 324 16.45 -21.06 -3.70
CA GLU A 324 16.23 -19.63 -3.42
C GLU A 324 16.84 -18.72 -4.49
N ARG A 325 17.99 -19.10 -5.05
CA ARG A 325 18.63 -18.37 -6.15
C ARG A 325 17.82 -18.48 -7.44
N ASP A 326 17.30 -19.67 -7.73
CA ASP A 326 16.44 -19.89 -8.89
C ASP A 326 15.11 -19.17 -8.74
N ASN A 327 14.54 -19.14 -7.54
CA ASN A 327 13.36 -18.33 -7.23
C ASN A 327 13.64 -16.83 -7.46
N ALA A 328 14.76 -16.30 -6.97
CA ALA A 328 15.15 -14.90 -7.21
C ALA A 328 15.28 -14.59 -8.70
N ARG A 329 15.87 -15.52 -9.48
CA ARG A 329 16.02 -15.40 -10.93
C ARG A 329 14.66 -15.36 -11.63
N ASN A 330 13.78 -16.32 -11.33
CA ASN A 330 12.44 -16.39 -11.91
C ASN A 330 11.64 -15.11 -11.59
N LEU A 331 11.73 -14.61 -10.35
CA LEU A 331 11.07 -13.38 -9.95
C LEU A 331 11.56 -12.13 -10.71
N LEU A 332 12.84 -12.07 -11.06
CA LEU A 332 13.42 -10.99 -11.86
C LEU A 332 13.09 -11.13 -13.35
N GLU A 333 13.11 -12.34 -13.90
CA GLU A 333 12.71 -12.62 -15.29
C GLU A 333 11.25 -12.25 -15.52
N GLU A 334 10.36 -12.63 -14.60
CA GLU A 334 8.96 -12.21 -14.60
C GLU A 334 8.82 -10.68 -14.47
N ALA A 335 9.67 -10.03 -13.68
CA ALA A 335 9.65 -8.57 -13.52
C ALA A 335 10.03 -7.82 -14.83
N THR A 336 10.89 -8.41 -15.66
CA THR A 336 11.22 -7.88 -16.99
C THR A 336 9.97 -7.81 -17.89
N ILE A 337 9.13 -8.85 -17.87
CA ILE A 337 7.86 -8.90 -18.62
C ILE A 337 6.88 -7.84 -18.11
N LEU A 338 6.86 -7.60 -16.79
CA LEU A 338 6.02 -6.56 -16.19
C LEU A 338 6.40 -5.13 -16.65
N CYS A 339 7.65 -4.90 -17.05
CA CYS A 339 8.14 -3.60 -17.53
C CYS A 339 7.63 -3.22 -18.93
N GLU A 340 7.35 -4.21 -19.78
CA GLU A 340 6.86 -3.99 -21.16
C GLU A 340 5.52 -3.23 -21.21
N HIS A 341 4.79 -3.22 -20.09
CA HIS A 341 3.47 -2.64 -19.98
C HIS A 341 3.43 -1.22 -19.38
N GLY A 342 4.59 -0.57 -19.22
CA GLY A 342 4.73 0.87 -18.92
C GLY A 342 4.25 1.35 -17.55
N PHE A 343 5.16 1.82 -16.71
CA PHE A 343 4.86 2.61 -15.50
C PHE A 343 6.02 3.57 -15.19
N HIS A 344 5.79 4.56 -14.32
CA HIS A 344 6.81 5.55 -13.95
C HIS A 344 8.07 4.89 -13.38
N ASP A 345 9.24 5.28 -13.89
CA ASP A 345 10.58 4.76 -13.58
C ASP A 345 10.89 3.33 -14.10
N ALA A 346 10.07 2.80 -15.03
CA ALA A 346 10.24 1.44 -15.54
C ALA A 346 11.63 1.18 -16.17
N GLU A 347 12.20 2.15 -16.89
CA GLU A 347 13.52 2.00 -17.53
C GLU A 347 14.65 1.87 -16.51
N THR A 348 14.67 2.74 -15.48
CA THR A 348 15.68 2.70 -14.41
C THR A 348 15.59 1.41 -13.60
N LEU A 349 14.37 0.96 -13.31
CA LEU A 349 14.17 -0.29 -12.57
C LEU A 349 14.50 -1.51 -13.44
N LEU A 350 14.21 -1.47 -14.73
CA LEU A 350 14.63 -2.52 -15.68
C LEU A 350 16.16 -2.61 -15.78
N GLU A 351 16.87 -1.49 -15.76
CA GLU A 351 18.33 -1.48 -15.70
C GLU A 351 18.83 -2.16 -14.42
N ALA A 352 18.24 -1.83 -13.26
CA ALA A 352 18.56 -2.48 -11.99
C ALA A 352 18.27 -3.98 -12.01
N VAL A 353 17.15 -4.42 -12.60
CA VAL A 353 16.79 -5.84 -12.76
C VAL A 353 17.85 -6.56 -13.59
N ASN A 354 18.25 -5.97 -14.71
CA ASN A 354 19.29 -6.54 -15.58
C ASN A 354 20.66 -6.63 -14.88
N GLN A 355 21.02 -5.63 -14.08
CA GLN A 355 22.23 -5.67 -13.26
C GLN A 355 22.16 -6.78 -12.20
N SER A 356 21.04 -6.92 -11.49
CA SER A 356 20.84 -8.00 -10.50
C SER A 356 20.86 -9.39 -11.15
N LEU A 357 20.27 -9.56 -12.33
CA LEU A 357 20.35 -10.82 -13.09
C LEU A 357 21.78 -11.18 -13.47
N LYS A 358 22.61 -10.20 -13.87
CA LYS A 358 24.04 -10.42 -14.14
C LYS A 358 24.79 -10.89 -12.89
N LEU A 359 24.48 -10.32 -11.73
CA LEU A 359 25.10 -10.72 -10.45
C LEU A 359 24.72 -12.15 -10.05
N LEU A 360 23.45 -12.55 -10.26
CA LEU A 360 22.97 -13.90 -9.96
C LEU A 360 23.50 -14.97 -10.93
N ARG A 361 23.84 -14.60 -12.17
CA ARG A 361 24.43 -15.50 -13.18
C ARG A 361 25.92 -15.77 -12.94
N LYS A 362 26.63 -14.91 -12.21
CA LYS A 362 28.03 -15.12 -11.91
C LYS A 362 28.14 -16.30 -10.95
N GLU A 363 28.62 -17.44 -11.41
CA GLU A 363 28.98 -18.55 -10.53
C GLU A 363 30.14 -18.07 -9.66
N TRP A 364 29.88 -17.77 -8.37
CA TRP A 364 30.89 -17.17 -7.50
C TRP A 364 32.04 -18.11 -7.14
N TYR A 365 31.95 -19.41 -7.47
CA TYR A 365 33.08 -20.34 -7.43
C TYR A 365 32.84 -21.46 -8.45
N ALA A 366 33.53 -21.45 -9.59
CA ALA A 366 33.86 -22.71 -10.24
C ALA A 366 34.76 -23.47 -9.24
N LYS A 367 34.49 -24.77 -9.00
CA LYS A 367 35.43 -25.62 -8.27
C LYS A 367 36.78 -25.46 -8.97
N VAL A 368 37.80 -24.96 -8.26
CA VAL A 368 39.19 -24.97 -8.73
C VAL A 368 39.46 -26.40 -9.17
N THR A 369 39.73 -26.58 -10.46
CA THR A 369 39.98 -27.91 -11.02
C THR A 369 41.28 -28.45 -10.45
N ASP A 370 41.40 -29.77 -10.30
CA ASP A 370 42.62 -30.40 -9.77
C ASP A 370 43.87 -29.99 -10.58
N GLN A 371 43.69 -29.64 -11.87
CA GLN A 371 44.72 -29.08 -12.73
C GLN A 371 45.21 -27.68 -12.32
N GLU A 372 44.34 -26.83 -11.78
CA GLU A 372 44.70 -25.49 -11.30
C GLU A 372 45.43 -25.56 -9.94
N LEU A 373 45.11 -26.57 -9.13
CA LEU A 373 45.82 -26.87 -7.88
C LEU A 373 47.22 -27.45 -8.12
N GLU A 374 47.40 -28.23 -9.19
CA GLU A 374 48.72 -28.74 -9.59
C GLU A 374 49.64 -27.66 -10.17
N ALA A 375 49.09 -26.59 -10.76
CA ALA A 375 49.87 -25.49 -11.34
C ALA A 375 50.47 -24.51 -10.30
N ILE A 376 50.08 -24.63 -9.02
CA ILE A 376 50.54 -23.76 -7.91
C ILE A 376 51.59 -24.45 -7.03
N LYS A 377 51.87 -25.74 -7.26
CA LYS A 377 53.06 -26.43 -6.72
C LYS A 377 54.25 -26.26 -7.66
#